data_AF-A0A367J3C7-F1
#
_entry.id   AF-A0A367J3C7-F1
#
_cell.length_a   1.000
_cell.length_b   1.000
_cell.length_c   1.000
_cell.angle_alpha   90.00
_cell.angle_beta   90.00
_cell.angle_gamma   90.00
#
_symmetry.space_group_name_H-M   'P 1'
#
loop_
_entity.id
_entity.type
_entity.pdbx_description
1 polymer ?
#
loop_
_entity_poly.entity_id
_entity_poly.type
_entity_poly.pdbx_seq_one_letter_code
_entity_poly.pdbx_strand_id
1 'polypeptide(L)'
;MNILLYDDLGASPNSVKQTYNTLKALLGHAYDIIKINRTVLQSEPWETGCAMLVMPGGRDLPYCEALNGEPNRRISQFVNNGGLYLGICAGAYYASQGIEFERGNPRMEIIQPRELGFYPGLSRGTTYPGFIYNSESGARSISVVIEKDTVYDGYPAASDVPDEIKMYYNGGGYFVHPEEHSNVTVLCRFKDPGPLCLDEPKGPAAVVHCKVGKGDALLIATHPEYDASSEDLLLADSANSKKVRGILNDLVLSELKRKQFLRAAFARLGLRVVPFDDNKILQENKLPNITPLYMSGISNEWIHGPLSYLLNKSDKHSCLLKDTSDIFHIRELDSPLDGDVHILSMCRVKEDKSPVIEILYPDTSYPVEPICPPSSMTPQFNLVEYYRQLTQKRIAHQEDTPQFGNGLLYAEVIDSTQTMIDRNSTFLAGLPTGYLCLASTQIAGRGRGRNSWISQSGALQFSMVLRHNVHLRHAPVVFIQYIVALSIVESIRERPGYEDVPLRLKWPNDIYVETGNGEQKKVGGILISSSFASDDFVLVIGCGLNLSNHFPTVSINDVFRDSSLAPLSAEDVLAGIITKFEVYYGHFCRDGI
;
A
#
# COMPACT_ATOMS: atom_id res chain seq x y z
N MET A 1 -10.76 -7.99 -7.85
CA MET A 1 -11.48 -8.56 -6.69
C MET A 1 -10.80 -8.05 -5.43
N ASN A 2 -11.57 -7.85 -4.37
CA ASN A 2 -11.13 -7.18 -3.16
C ASN A 2 -10.97 -8.20 -2.03
N ILE A 3 -10.01 -7.96 -1.15
CA ILE A 3 -9.91 -8.60 0.16
C ILE A 3 -10.43 -7.57 1.16
N LEU A 4 -11.48 -7.90 1.88
CA LEU A 4 -12.08 -6.98 2.85
C LEU A 4 -11.54 -7.31 4.24
N LEU A 5 -10.87 -6.36 4.87
CA LEU A 5 -10.33 -6.49 6.22
C LEU A 5 -11.21 -5.71 7.20
N TYR A 6 -11.80 -6.39 8.18
CA TYR A 6 -12.62 -5.74 9.20
C TYR A 6 -11.74 -4.92 10.15
N ASP A 7 -12.06 -3.63 10.29
CA ASP A 7 -11.37 -2.62 11.11
C ASP A 7 -12.41 -1.79 11.88
N ASP A 8 -13.04 -2.41 12.89
CA ASP A 8 -14.04 -1.82 13.79
C ASP A 8 -14.10 -2.64 15.10
N LEU A 9 -15.11 -2.40 15.95
CA LEU A 9 -15.30 -3.02 17.25
C LEU A 9 -15.11 -4.55 17.21
N GLY A 10 -14.23 -5.04 18.08
CA GLY A 10 -13.78 -6.42 18.13
C GLY A 10 -12.38 -6.63 17.56
N ALA A 11 -11.96 -5.85 16.56
CA ALA A 11 -10.62 -5.95 16.00
C ALA A 11 -9.60 -5.15 16.81
N SER A 12 -8.42 -5.74 17.04
CA SER A 12 -7.28 -5.01 17.60
C SER A 12 -6.61 -4.15 16.51
N PRO A 13 -6.37 -2.84 16.73
CA PRO A 13 -5.73 -1.98 15.73
C PRO A 13 -4.37 -2.50 15.25
N ASN A 14 -3.57 -3.07 16.16
CA ASN A 14 -2.28 -3.65 15.79
C ASN A 14 -2.45 -4.94 14.96
N SER A 15 -3.39 -5.82 15.34
CA SER A 15 -3.69 -7.02 14.54
C SER A 15 -4.19 -6.65 13.14
N VAL A 16 -5.02 -5.60 13.00
CA VAL A 16 -5.43 -5.05 11.69
C VAL A 16 -4.22 -4.60 10.88
N LYS A 17 -3.31 -3.83 11.49
CA LYS A 17 -2.09 -3.32 10.83
C LYS A 17 -1.21 -4.47 10.33
N GLN A 18 -0.93 -5.45 11.20
CA GLN A 18 -0.09 -6.61 10.88
C GLN A 18 -0.72 -7.50 9.80
N THR A 19 -2.02 -7.76 9.92
CA THR A 19 -2.78 -8.51 8.92
C THR A 19 -2.75 -7.81 7.56
N TYR A 20 -2.99 -6.49 7.54
CA TYR A 20 -2.94 -5.69 6.30
C TYR A 20 -1.58 -5.78 5.61
N ASN A 21 -0.49 -5.57 6.36
CA ASN A 21 0.87 -5.63 5.83
C ASN A 21 1.20 -7.02 5.28
N THR A 22 0.86 -8.07 6.03
CA THR A 22 1.08 -9.46 5.61
C THR A 22 0.30 -9.79 4.35
N LEU A 23 -0.99 -9.46 4.28
CA LEU A 23 -1.79 -9.69 3.08
C LEU A 23 -1.20 -8.93 1.88
N LYS A 24 -0.78 -7.67 2.07
CA LYS A 24 -0.19 -6.85 0.99
C LYS A 24 1.10 -7.47 0.46
N ALA A 25 1.93 -8.01 1.35
CA ALA A 25 3.17 -8.68 0.97
C ALA A 25 2.92 -10.02 0.24
N LEU A 26 1.95 -10.82 0.71
CA LEU A 26 1.76 -12.18 0.19
C LEU A 26 0.86 -12.26 -1.04
N LEU A 27 -0.12 -11.38 -1.14
CA LEU A 27 -1.07 -11.32 -2.26
C LEU A 27 -0.65 -10.29 -3.33
N GLY A 28 0.28 -9.41 -2.98
CA GLY A 28 0.83 -8.39 -3.87
C GLY A 28 -0.27 -7.54 -4.47
N HIS A 29 -0.19 -7.29 -5.77
CA HIS A 29 -1.20 -6.53 -6.49
C HIS A 29 -2.35 -7.39 -7.05
N ALA A 30 -2.40 -8.69 -6.76
CA ALA A 30 -3.49 -9.53 -7.28
C ALA A 30 -4.87 -9.12 -6.72
N TYR A 31 -4.89 -8.48 -5.55
CA TYR A 31 -6.09 -8.02 -4.88
C TYR A 31 -5.89 -6.68 -4.19
N ASP A 32 -6.95 -5.88 -4.14
CA ASP A 32 -7.01 -4.68 -3.32
C ASP A 32 -7.46 -5.03 -1.90
N ILE A 33 -6.68 -4.61 -0.90
CA ILE A 33 -7.02 -4.84 0.51
C ILE A 33 -7.73 -3.59 1.03
N ILE A 34 -9.02 -3.71 1.29
CA ILE A 34 -9.88 -2.60 1.70
C ILE A 34 -10.30 -2.82 3.13
N LYS A 35 -10.01 -1.83 3.98
CA LYS A 35 -10.50 -1.81 5.36
C LYS A 35 -11.97 -1.42 5.39
N ILE A 36 -12.77 -2.21 6.09
CA ILE A 36 -14.23 -2.01 6.19
C ILE A 36 -14.66 -2.02 7.66
N ASN A 37 -15.82 -1.44 7.95
CA ASN A 37 -16.40 -1.39 9.29
C ASN A 37 -17.74 -2.13 9.34
N ARG A 38 -18.37 -2.17 10.52
CA ARG A 38 -19.64 -2.88 10.71
C ARG A 38 -20.78 -2.37 9.80
N THR A 39 -20.79 -1.08 9.48
CA THR A 39 -21.81 -0.47 8.62
C THR A 39 -21.72 -1.05 7.21
N VAL A 40 -20.51 -1.22 6.68
CA VAL A 40 -20.33 -1.86 5.36
C VAL A 40 -20.92 -3.26 5.37
N LEU A 41 -20.59 -4.09 6.37
CA LEU A 41 -21.11 -5.45 6.48
C LEU A 41 -22.63 -5.51 6.64
N GLN A 42 -23.22 -4.50 7.27
CA GLN A 42 -24.64 -4.43 7.55
C GLN A 42 -25.47 -3.92 6.36
N SER A 43 -25.04 -2.87 5.65
CA SER A 43 -25.91 -2.14 4.70
C SER A 43 -25.38 -2.03 3.28
N GLU A 44 -24.07 -2.13 3.04
CA GLU A 44 -23.49 -1.92 1.70
C GLU A 44 -23.42 -3.24 0.90
N PRO A 45 -23.48 -3.23 -0.44
CA PRO A 45 -23.42 -4.45 -1.26
C PRO A 45 -21.97 -4.98 -1.45
N TRP A 46 -21.31 -5.33 -0.34
CA TRP A 46 -19.89 -5.68 -0.30
C TRP A 46 -19.56 -7.07 -0.87
N GLU A 47 -20.53 -7.98 -0.92
CA GLU A 47 -20.33 -9.37 -1.35
C GLU A 47 -19.90 -9.43 -2.82
N THR A 48 -20.41 -8.51 -3.64
CA THR A 48 -20.10 -8.46 -5.07
C THR A 48 -18.70 -7.89 -5.26
N GLY A 49 -17.77 -8.76 -5.70
CA GLY A 49 -16.38 -8.40 -5.94
C GLY A 49 -15.45 -8.63 -4.75
N CYS A 50 -15.95 -9.11 -3.60
CA CYS A 50 -15.16 -9.61 -2.49
C CYS A 50 -14.69 -11.04 -2.79
N ALA A 51 -13.38 -11.29 -2.74
CA ALA A 51 -12.82 -12.64 -2.80
C ALA A 51 -12.73 -13.29 -1.41
N MET A 52 -12.28 -12.52 -0.41
CA MET A 52 -12.09 -13.00 0.95
C MET A 52 -12.45 -11.92 1.97
N LEU A 53 -13.23 -12.28 2.99
CA LEU A 53 -13.46 -11.49 4.19
C LEU A 53 -12.48 -11.92 5.28
N VAL A 54 -11.78 -10.95 5.88
CA VAL A 54 -10.75 -11.17 6.88
C VAL A 54 -11.18 -10.56 8.22
N MET A 55 -11.26 -11.42 9.23
CA MET A 55 -11.53 -11.08 10.63
C MET A 55 -10.24 -11.24 11.44
N PRO A 56 -9.56 -10.15 11.82
CA PRO A 56 -8.26 -10.20 12.49
C PRO A 56 -8.38 -10.57 13.98
N GLY A 57 -7.23 -10.65 14.65
CA GLY A 57 -7.16 -10.80 16.10
C GLY A 57 -7.78 -9.62 16.86
N GLY A 58 -8.15 -9.86 18.13
CA GLY A 58 -8.84 -8.87 18.94
C GLY A 58 -9.64 -9.50 20.07
N ARG A 59 -10.92 -9.16 20.21
CA ARG A 59 -11.82 -9.64 21.26
C ARG A 59 -13.10 -10.22 20.69
N ASP A 60 -13.51 -11.35 21.25
CA ASP A 60 -14.68 -12.11 20.83
C ASP A 60 -16.03 -11.38 21.01
N LEU A 61 -16.36 -11.02 22.26
CA LEU A 61 -17.68 -10.48 22.60
C LEU A 61 -17.99 -9.17 21.86
N PRO A 62 -17.02 -8.25 21.64
CA PRO A 62 -17.30 -7.07 20.84
C PRO A 62 -17.56 -7.37 19.35
N TYR A 63 -17.02 -8.46 18.77
CA TYR A 63 -17.48 -8.92 17.45
C TYR A 63 -18.93 -9.38 17.50
N CYS A 64 -19.30 -10.15 18.52
CA CYS A 64 -20.70 -10.58 18.71
C CYS A 64 -21.64 -9.38 18.86
N GLU A 65 -21.27 -8.39 19.67
CA GLU A 65 -22.03 -7.14 19.86
C GLU A 65 -22.21 -6.38 18.55
N ALA A 66 -21.15 -6.29 17.73
CA ALA A 66 -21.18 -5.53 16.49
C ALA A 66 -21.89 -6.24 15.33
N LEU A 67 -21.83 -7.57 15.26
CA LEU A 67 -22.11 -8.31 14.02
C LEU A 67 -23.18 -9.40 14.13
N ASN A 68 -23.63 -9.76 15.34
CA ASN A 68 -24.72 -10.73 15.49
C ASN A 68 -26.01 -10.26 14.81
N GLY A 69 -26.76 -11.22 14.26
CA GLY A 69 -27.97 -10.97 13.49
C GLY A 69 -27.70 -10.82 11.99
N GLU A 70 -28.06 -9.65 11.44
CA GLU A 70 -28.02 -9.45 9.98
C GLU A 70 -26.61 -9.52 9.38
N PRO A 71 -25.57 -8.87 9.94
CA PRO A 71 -24.23 -8.93 9.36
C PRO A 71 -23.72 -10.38 9.28
N ASN A 72 -23.89 -11.18 10.33
CA ASN A 72 -23.52 -12.61 10.30
C ASN A 72 -24.29 -13.42 9.27
N ARG A 73 -25.60 -13.20 9.10
CA ARG A 73 -26.36 -13.87 8.04
C ARG A 73 -25.76 -13.61 6.67
N ARG A 74 -25.36 -12.36 6.39
CA ARG A 74 -24.72 -11.96 5.13
C ARG A 74 -23.34 -12.59 4.97
N ILE A 75 -22.53 -12.59 6.02
CA ILE A 75 -21.21 -13.27 6.04
C ILE A 75 -21.37 -14.76 5.74
N SER A 76 -22.28 -15.45 6.43
CA SER A 76 -22.55 -16.87 6.20
C SER A 76 -23.04 -17.15 4.78
N GLN A 77 -23.92 -16.30 4.22
CA GLN A 77 -24.37 -16.43 2.83
C GLN A 77 -23.23 -16.25 1.83
N PHE A 78 -22.38 -15.23 2.04
CA PHE A 78 -21.21 -14.97 1.20
C PHE A 78 -20.30 -16.21 1.11
N VAL A 79 -19.92 -16.79 2.25
CA VAL A 79 -19.05 -17.98 2.28
C VAL A 79 -19.75 -19.19 1.67
N ASN A 80 -21.02 -19.46 2.03
CA ASN A 80 -21.77 -20.58 1.45
C ASN A 80 -21.89 -20.49 -0.08
N ASN A 81 -21.87 -19.29 -0.63
CA ASN A 81 -21.97 -19.04 -2.07
C ASN A 81 -20.62 -19.04 -2.82
N GLY A 82 -19.51 -19.36 -2.15
CA GLY A 82 -18.19 -19.47 -2.78
C GLY A 82 -17.17 -18.43 -2.30
N GLY A 83 -17.55 -17.54 -1.40
CA GLY A 83 -16.63 -16.59 -0.77
C GLY A 83 -15.64 -17.26 0.19
N LEU A 84 -14.52 -16.60 0.45
CA LEU A 84 -13.51 -17.07 1.39
C LEU A 84 -13.58 -16.31 2.71
N TYR A 85 -13.33 -17.00 3.82
CA TYR A 85 -13.20 -16.39 5.14
C TYR A 85 -11.83 -16.68 5.73
N LEU A 86 -11.19 -15.65 6.29
CA LEU A 86 -9.97 -15.79 7.09
C LEU A 86 -10.23 -15.25 8.49
N GLY A 87 -10.16 -16.13 9.49
CA GLY A 87 -10.21 -15.77 10.90
C GLY A 87 -8.86 -15.96 11.56
N ILE A 88 -8.35 -14.93 12.25
CA ILE A 88 -7.10 -15.01 13.01
C ILE A 88 -7.37 -14.72 14.48
N CYS A 89 -6.87 -15.58 15.37
CA CYS A 89 -7.07 -15.53 16.82
C CYS A 89 -8.55 -15.30 17.14
N ALA A 90 -8.93 -14.07 17.49
CA ALA A 90 -10.32 -13.73 17.78
C ALA A 90 -11.29 -13.93 16.63
N GLY A 91 -10.91 -13.56 15.41
CA GLY A 91 -11.72 -13.85 14.23
C GLY A 91 -11.84 -15.35 13.94
N ALA A 92 -10.90 -16.17 14.43
CA ALA A 92 -10.91 -17.61 14.24
C ALA A 92 -11.92 -18.31 15.16
N TYR A 93 -11.85 -18.03 16.47
CA TYR A 93 -12.79 -18.61 17.43
C TYR A 93 -14.19 -18.00 17.33
N TYR A 94 -14.32 -16.75 16.88
CA TYR A 94 -15.60 -16.11 16.56
C TYR A 94 -16.37 -16.86 15.46
N ALA A 95 -15.64 -17.47 14.53
CA ALA A 95 -16.18 -18.27 13.44
C ALA A 95 -16.39 -19.75 13.80
N SER A 96 -16.14 -20.16 15.05
CA SER A 96 -16.45 -21.52 15.53
C SER A 96 -17.91 -21.65 15.93
N GLN A 97 -18.45 -22.85 16.13
CA GLN A 97 -19.84 -23.03 16.59
C GLN A 97 -20.02 -22.65 18.06
N GLY A 98 -18.96 -22.81 18.84
CA GLY A 98 -18.90 -22.34 20.22
C GLY A 98 -17.49 -21.97 20.65
N ILE A 99 -17.42 -21.29 21.79
CA ILE A 99 -16.17 -20.97 22.47
C ILE A 99 -16.22 -21.41 23.94
N GLU A 100 -15.09 -21.90 24.44
CA GLU A 100 -14.79 -22.07 25.85
C GLU A 100 -13.49 -21.32 26.14
N PHE A 101 -13.57 -20.13 26.72
CA PHE A 101 -12.44 -19.26 26.99
C PHE A 101 -12.22 -19.12 28.50
N GLU A 102 -10.99 -19.30 28.97
CA GLU A 102 -10.56 -19.11 30.38
C GLU A 102 -11.51 -19.80 31.38
N ARG A 103 -11.87 -21.06 31.09
CA ARG A 103 -12.78 -21.87 31.93
C ARG A 103 -12.29 -21.92 33.38
N GLY A 104 -13.19 -21.64 34.32
CA GLY A 104 -12.91 -21.58 35.75
C GLY A 104 -12.35 -20.24 36.24
N ASN A 105 -12.16 -19.25 35.36
CA ASN A 105 -11.72 -17.91 35.73
C ASN A 105 -12.93 -16.94 35.83
N PRO A 106 -13.38 -16.56 37.04
CA PRO A 106 -14.62 -15.79 37.20
C PRO A 106 -14.64 -14.41 36.52
N ARG A 107 -13.48 -13.88 36.12
CA ARG A 107 -13.35 -12.56 35.48
C ARG A 107 -13.26 -12.61 33.96
N MET A 108 -12.93 -13.77 33.39
CA MET A 108 -12.64 -13.90 31.95
C MET A 108 -13.35 -15.10 31.29
N GLU A 109 -14.06 -15.92 32.05
CA GLU A 109 -14.76 -17.09 31.54
C GLU A 109 -15.82 -16.70 30.49
N ILE A 110 -15.73 -17.31 29.31
CA ILE A 110 -16.74 -17.18 28.25
C ILE A 110 -17.02 -18.58 27.70
N ILE A 111 -18.21 -19.10 27.97
CA ILE A 111 -18.67 -20.40 27.47
C ILE A 111 -20.02 -20.22 26.77
N GLN A 112 -20.01 -20.01 25.45
CA GLN A 112 -21.20 -19.58 24.70
C GLN A 112 -21.16 -20.03 23.23
N PRO A 113 -22.32 -20.20 22.58
CA PRO A 113 -22.40 -20.46 21.13
C PRO A 113 -22.09 -19.21 20.30
N ARG A 114 -21.72 -19.39 19.02
CA ARG A 114 -21.49 -18.30 18.06
C ARG A 114 -22.34 -18.54 16.80
N GLU A 115 -22.74 -17.46 16.12
CA GLU A 115 -23.70 -17.54 15.01
C GLU A 115 -23.09 -18.06 13.70
N LEU A 116 -21.79 -17.78 13.43
CA LEU A 116 -21.17 -18.12 12.15
C LEU A 116 -20.97 -19.64 11.97
N GLY A 117 -20.38 -20.31 12.96
CA GLY A 117 -20.27 -21.77 12.99
C GLY A 117 -19.53 -22.41 11.81
N PHE A 118 -18.57 -21.73 11.19
CA PHE A 118 -17.77 -22.27 10.09
C PHE A 118 -16.90 -23.44 10.53
N TYR A 119 -16.33 -23.37 11.74
CA TYR A 119 -15.86 -24.57 12.42
C TYR A 119 -17.03 -25.20 13.18
N PRO A 120 -17.42 -26.45 12.85
CA PRO A 120 -18.60 -27.10 13.43
C PRO A 120 -18.40 -27.58 14.87
N GLY A 121 -17.26 -27.29 15.49
CA GLY A 121 -16.95 -27.66 16.85
C GLY A 121 -16.66 -26.46 17.75
N LEU A 122 -16.06 -26.77 18.89
CA LEU A 122 -15.67 -25.81 19.91
C LEU A 122 -14.25 -25.27 19.64
N SER A 123 -14.06 -23.97 19.77
CA SER A 123 -12.73 -23.41 20.02
C SER A 123 -12.50 -23.26 21.52
N ARG A 124 -11.49 -23.94 22.07
CA ARG A 124 -11.16 -23.89 23.50
C ARG A 124 -9.87 -23.10 23.73
N GLY A 125 -9.91 -22.16 24.65
CA GLY A 125 -8.77 -21.31 25.00
C GLY A 125 -8.78 -20.89 26.49
N THR A 126 -7.72 -20.27 26.98
CA THR A 126 -6.46 -20.05 26.26
C THR A 126 -5.64 -21.34 26.21
N THR A 127 -4.94 -21.60 25.11
CA THR A 127 -4.07 -22.79 24.95
C THR A 127 -2.99 -22.85 26.02
N TYR A 128 -2.50 -21.68 26.44
CA TYR A 128 -1.52 -21.51 27.51
C TYR A 128 -1.99 -20.51 28.56
N PRO A 129 -1.77 -20.80 29.87
CA PRO A 129 -2.20 -19.93 30.95
C PRO A 129 -1.41 -18.61 31.01
N GLY A 130 -2.00 -17.61 31.66
CA GLY A 130 -1.37 -16.31 31.96
C GLY A 130 -1.76 -15.18 31.01
N PHE A 131 -2.82 -15.36 30.22
CA PHE A 131 -3.36 -14.28 29.39
C PHE A 131 -3.97 -13.16 30.24
N ILE A 132 -3.75 -11.92 29.83
CA ILE A 132 -4.31 -10.73 30.46
C ILE A 132 -4.67 -9.76 29.34
N TYR A 133 -5.91 -9.28 29.31
CA TYR A 133 -6.34 -8.27 28.34
C TYR A 133 -5.48 -7.01 28.41
N ASN A 134 -5.15 -6.44 27.24
CA ASN A 134 -4.34 -5.22 27.09
C ASN A 134 -2.95 -5.34 27.73
N SER A 135 -2.38 -6.56 27.77
CA SER A 135 -1.06 -6.81 28.32
C SER A 135 -0.33 -7.91 27.55
N GLU A 136 0.99 -7.77 27.47
CA GLU A 136 1.89 -8.78 26.91
C GLU A 136 2.34 -9.83 27.95
N SER A 137 1.71 -9.86 29.13
CA SER A 137 2.07 -10.80 30.20
C SER A 137 1.96 -12.26 29.77
N GLY A 138 0.93 -12.60 28.98
CA GLY A 138 0.70 -13.94 28.45
C GLY A 138 1.45 -14.25 27.15
N ALA A 139 2.00 -13.22 26.51
CA ALA A 139 2.61 -13.30 25.19
C ALA A 139 3.83 -14.21 25.17
N ARG A 140 3.97 -14.97 24.09
CA ARG A 140 5.09 -15.90 23.87
C ARG A 140 5.22 -16.25 22.39
N SER A 141 6.38 -16.80 22.05
CA SER A 141 6.61 -17.50 20.80
C SER A 141 6.31 -18.98 21.03
N ILE A 142 5.48 -19.59 20.17
CA ILE A 142 5.13 -21.02 20.25
C ILE A 142 5.47 -21.71 18.95
N SER A 143 5.76 -23.01 19.03
CA SER A 143 6.01 -23.85 17.86
C SER A 143 4.73 -24.57 17.44
N VAL A 144 4.44 -24.53 16.13
CA VAL A 144 3.45 -25.39 15.50
C VAL A 144 4.10 -26.30 14.47
N VAL A 145 3.62 -27.54 14.40
CA VAL A 145 4.01 -28.53 13.39
C VAL A 145 3.06 -28.43 12.21
N ILE A 146 3.60 -28.41 11.00
CA ILE A 146 2.81 -28.33 9.76
C ILE A 146 2.43 -29.73 9.28
N GLU A 147 1.15 -29.95 8.99
CA GLU A 147 0.64 -31.15 8.33
C GLU A 147 0.94 -31.05 6.82
N LYS A 148 2.14 -31.46 6.40
CA LYS A 148 2.66 -31.20 5.04
C LYS A 148 1.75 -31.73 3.93
N ASP A 149 1.20 -32.94 4.11
CA ASP A 149 0.33 -33.58 3.12
C ASP A 149 -0.98 -32.82 2.91
N THR A 150 -1.44 -32.03 3.89
CA THR A 150 -2.67 -31.25 3.76
C THR A 150 -2.40 -29.83 3.26
N VAL A 151 -1.32 -29.19 3.70
CA VAL A 151 -1.02 -27.80 3.34
C VAL A 151 -0.54 -27.67 1.88
N TYR A 152 0.23 -28.64 1.38
CA TYR A 152 0.95 -28.52 0.10
C TYR A 152 0.37 -29.37 -1.03
N ASP A 153 -0.80 -29.98 -0.83
CA ASP A 153 -1.53 -30.68 -1.88
C ASP A 153 -1.79 -29.74 -3.09
N GLY A 154 -1.16 -30.05 -4.23
CA GLY A 154 -1.26 -29.27 -5.48
C GLY A 154 -0.44 -27.97 -5.54
N TYR A 155 0.33 -27.63 -4.49
CA TYR A 155 1.25 -26.49 -4.53
C TYR A 155 2.63 -26.94 -5.02
N PRO A 156 3.26 -26.29 -6.02
CA PRO A 156 4.61 -26.65 -6.45
C PRO A 156 5.53 -26.62 -5.24
N ALA A 157 5.95 -27.79 -4.79
CA ALA A 157 6.81 -27.92 -3.63
C ALA A 157 8.11 -27.18 -3.92
N ALA A 158 8.27 -25.99 -3.34
CA ALA A 158 9.61 -25.51 -3.06
C ALA A 158 10.20 -26.53 -2.08
N SER A 159 11.40 -27.01 -2.37
CA SER A 159 12.18 -28.00 -1.60
C SER A 159 12.45 -27.64 -0.13
N ASP A 160 11.89 -26.53 0.38
CA ASP A 160 12.21 -25.91 1.67
C ASP A 160 10.96 -25.65 2.53
N VAL A 161 10.00 -26.57 2.51
CA VAL A 161 8.83 -26.50 3.40
C VAL A 161 9.24 -26.80 4.85
N PRO A 162 9.06 -25.87 5.80
CA PRO A 162 9.42 -26.08 7.19
C PRO A 162 8.52 -27.14 7.85
N ASP A 163 9.11 -28.09 8.59
CA ASP A 163 8.35 -29.03 9.44
C ASP A 163 7.67 -28.31 10.62
N GLU A 164 8.30 -27.23 11.08
CA GLU A 164 7.92 -26.50 12.27
C GLU A 164 8.11 -25.00 12.04
N ILE A 165 7.14 -24.22 12.50
CA ILE A 165 7.18 -22.75 12.47
C ILE A 165 6.86 -22.18 13.83
N LYS A 166 7.58 -21.11 14.19
CA LYS A 166 7.31 -20.36 15.40
C LYS A 166 6.36 -19.21 15.10
N MET A 167 5.29 -19.09 15.88
CA MET A 167 4.28 -18.05 15.74
C MET A 167 4.14 -17.24 17.04
N TYR A 168 3.73 -15.98 16.89
CA TYR A 168 3.33 -15.19 18.04
C TYR A 168 2.01 -15.74 18.60
N TYR A 169 1.92 -15.77 19.92
CA TYR A 169 0.72 -16.20 20.64
C TYR A 169 0.47 -15.24 21.81
N ASN A 170 -0.76 -14.74 21.89
CA ASN A 170 -1.26 -14.02 23.06
C ASN A 170 -2.76 -14.27 23.24
N GLY A 171 -3.11 -15.35 23.94
CA GLY A 171 -4.50 -15.64 24.31
C GLY A 171 -5.34 -16.36 23.26
N GLY A 172 -4.73 -16.99 22.26
CA GLY A 172 -5.44 -17.84 21.30
C GLY A 172 -5.96 -19.15 21.91
N GLY A 173 -6.86 -19.83 21.20
CA GLY A 173 -7.35 -21.16 21.55
C GLY A 173 -6.77 -22.29 20.69
N TYR A 174 -7.49 -23.41 20.64
CA TYR A 174 -7.32 -24.50 19.70
C TYR A 174 -8.70 -25.06 19.29
N PHE A 175 -8.74 -25.76 18.17
CA PHE A 175 -9.96 -26.37 17.65
C PHE A 175 -10.11 -27.79 18.20
N VAL A 176 -11.24 -28.06 18.87
CA VAL A 176 -11.50 -29.31 19.61
C VAL A 176 -12.09 -30.37 18.68
N HIS A 177 -11.50 -31.58 18.66
CA HIS A 177 -11.92 -32.75 17.86
C HIS A 177 -12.12 -32.50 16.34
N PRO A 178 -11.18 -31.85 15.63
CA PRO A 178 -11.35 -31.56 14.21
C PRO A 178 -11.51 -32.82 13.33
N GLU A 179 -11.02 -33.98 13.79
CA GLU A 179 -11.12 -35.26 13.09
C GLU A 179 -12.54 -35.84 13.05
N GLU A 180 -13.44 -35.39 13.93
CA GLU A 180 -14.86 -35.81 13.92
C GLU A 180 -15.65 -35.15 12.79
N HIS A 181 -15.06 -34.16 12.11
CA HIS A 181 -15.73 -33.32 11.13
C HIS A 181 -15.14 -33.53 9.73
N SER A 182 -15.89 -34.23 8.87
CA SER A 182 -15.47 -34.56 7.50
C SER A 182 -15.18 -33.34 6.60
N ASN A 183 -15.74 -32.18 6.92
CA ASN A 183 -15.51 -30.92 6.19
C ASN A 183 -14.34 -30.09 6.76
N VAL A 184 -13.58 -30.62 7.72
CA VAL A 184 -12.45 -29.94 8.35
C VAL A 184 -11.14 -30.63 7.97
N THR A 185 -10.15 -29.84 7.57
CA THR A 185 -8.77 -30.28 7.33
C THR A 185 -7.84 -29.54 8.31
N VAL A 186 -7.05 -30.27 9.08
CA VAL A 186 -6.04 -29.68 9.96
C VAL A 186 -4.78 -29.35 9.16
N LEU A 187 -4.29 -28.12 9.32
CA LEU A 187 -3.09 -27.62 8.64
C LEU A 187 -1.88 -27.52 9.58
N CYS A 188 -2.11 -27.17 10.85
CA CYS A 188 -1.07 -27.06 11.86
C CYS A 188 -1.55 -27.55 13.23
N ARG A 189 -0.63 -28.10 14.03
CA ARG A 189 -0.87 -28.48 15.44
C ARG A 189 0.14 -27.83 16.37
N PHE A 190 -0.25 -27.57 17.61
CA PHE A 190 0.71 -27.12 18.63
C PHE A 190 1.70 -28.26 18.93
N LYS A 191 3.00 -27.94 18.90
CA LYS A 191 4.06 -28.92 19.22
C LYS A 191 4.10 -29.24 20.72
N ASP A 192 4.08 -28.19 21.53
CA ASP A 192 4.17 -28.26 22.99
C ASP A 192 2.93 -27.58 23.58
N PRO A 193 1.76 -28.23 23.55
CA PRO A 193 0.51 -27.61 23.99
C PRO A 193 0.54 -27.29 25.49
N GLY A 194 -0.15 -26.23 25.90
CA GLY A 194 -0.19 -25.84 27.30
C GLY A 194 -0.95 -26.85 28.17
N PRO A 195 -0.77 -26.80 29.49
CA PRO A 195 -1.33 -27.79 30.43
C PRO A 195 -2.87 -27.80 30.48
N LEU A 196 -3.53 -26.83 29.85
CA LEU A 196 -4.98 -26.70 29.76
C LEU A 196 -5.56 -27.38 28.51
N CYS A 197 -4.72 -27.90 27.62
CA CYS A 197 -5.16 -28.69 26.48
C CYS A 197 -5.52 -30.08 26.98
N LEU A 198 -6.79 -30.47 26.86
CA LEU A 198 -7.32 -31.75 27.32
C LEU A 198 -7.66 -32.61 26.10
N ASP A 199 -7.38 -33.90 26.19
CA ASP A 199 -7.97 -34.99 25.39
C ASP A 199 -8.08 -34.75 23.87
N GLU A 200 -6.96 -34.51 23.17
CA GLU A 200 -6.92 -34.57 21.70
C GLU A 200 -6.06 -35.74 21.20
N PRO A 201 -6.64 -36.76 20.54
CA PRO A 201 -5.92 -37.97 20.13
C PRO A 201 -4.67 -37.71 19.26
N LYS A 202 -4.72 -36.66 18.43
CA LYS A 202 -3.64 -36.26 17.52
C LYS A 202 -2.96 -34.95 17.95
N GLY A 203 -3.27 -34.44 19.14
CA GLY A 203 -2.82 -33.13 19.63
C GLY A 203 -3.69 -31.96 19.11
N PRO A 204 -3.69 -30.83 19.83
CA PRO A 204 -4.62 -29.72 19.57
C PRO A 204 -4.29 -28.98 18.27
N ALA A 205 -5.32 -28.77 17.45
CA ALA A 205 -5.19 -28.09 16.18
C ALA A 205 -5.07 -26.57 16.36
N ALA A 206 -4.01 -26.01 15.77
CA ALA A 206 -3.74 -24.57 15.77
C ALA A 206 -4.31 -23.87 14.54
N VAL A 207 -4.36 -24.57 13.40
CA VAL A 207 -4.90 -24.04 12.15
C VAL A 207 -5.78 -25.09 11.47
N VAL A 208 -6.99 -24.71 11.08
CA VAL A 208 -7.93 -25.56 10.35
C VAL A 208 -8.46 -24.85 9.10
N HIS A 209 -8.68 -25.63 8.06
CA HIS A 209 -9.43 -25.25 6.86
C HIS A 209 -10.78 -25.96 6.89
N CYS A 210 -11.86 -25.21 6.80
CA CYS A 210 -13.23 -25.72 6.84
C CYS A 210 -13.90 -25.49 5.49
N LYS A 211 -14.47 -26.54 4.89
CA LYS A 211 -15.33 -26.39 3.71
C LYS A 211 -16.72 -25.96 4.15
N VAL A 212 -17.23 -24.85 3.61
CA VAL A 212 -18.50 -24.23 4.00
C VAL A 212 -19.34 -23.94 2.75
N GLY A 213 -20.31 -24.82 2.47
CA GLY A 213 -21.08 -24.75 1.23
C GLY A 213 -20.15 -24.83 0.01
N LYS A 214 -20.19 -23.81 -0.85
CA LYS A 214 -19.28 -23.69 -2.01
C LYS A 214 -17.94 -23.02 -1.66
N GLY A 215 -17.88 -22.25 -0.58
CA GLY A 215 -16.69 -21.51 -0.18
C GLY A 215 -15.88 -22.23 0.90
N ASP A 216 -14.96 -21.48 1.51
CA ASP A 216 -13.94 -22.02 2.39
C ASP A 216 -13.62 -21.04 3.53
N ALA A 217 -13.37 -21.56 4.72
CA ALA A 217 -12.94 -20.79 5.89
C ALA A 217 -11.59 -21.30 6.41
N LEU A 218 -10.59 -20.43 6.45
CA LEU A 218 -9.29 -20.67 7.05
C LEU A 218 -9.25 -20.02 8.43
N LEU A 219 -9.10 -20.82 9.48
CA LEU A 219 -9.16 -20.38 10.87
C LEU A 219 -7.83 -20.66 11.55
N ILE A 220 -7.17 -19.61 12.03
CA ILE A 220 -5.83 -19.65 12.60
C ILE A 220 -5.92 -19.17 14.05
N ALA A 221 -5.67 -20.05 15.02
CA ALA A 221 -5.81 -19.70 16.43
C ALA A 221 -4.65 -18.87 16.99
N THR A 222 -3.55 -18.76 16.24
CA THR A 222 -2.30 -18.08 16.57
C THR A 222 -2.11 -16.85 15.68
N HIS A 223 -0.96 -16.19 15.76
CA HIS A 223 -0.64 -15.00 14.96
C HIS A 223 0.57 -15.22 14.03
N PRO A 224 0.38 -15.86 12.86
CA PRO A 224 1.43 -15.98 11.87
C PRO A 224 1.80 -14.64 11.20
N GLU A 225 0.92 -13.63 11.27
CA GLU A 225 1.05 -12.30 10.65
C GLU A 225 1.93 -11.31 11.43
N TYR A 226 2.25 -11.58 12.71
CA TYR A 226 2.99 -10.65 13.55
C TYR A 226 4.49 -10.63 13.22
N ASP A 227 5.04 -9.49 12.82
CA ASP A 227 6.47 -9.33 12.60
C ASP A 227 7.22 -8.81 13.85
N ALA A 228 8.54 -8.64 13.73
CA ALA A 228 9.38 -8.07 14.79
C ALA A 228 9.24 -6.55 14.94
N SER A 229 8.51 -5.88 14.04
CA SER A 229 8.25 -4.44 14.08
C SER A 229 6.99 -4.09 14.89
N SER A 230 6.31 -5.09 15.45
CA SER A 230 5.08 -4.94 16.23
C SER A 230 5.23 -3.98 17.41
N GLU A 231 4.45 -2.90 17.37
CA GLU A 231 4.51 -1.80 18.35
C GLU A 231 4.24 -2.27 19.78
N ASP A 232 3.28 -3.19 19.97
CA ASP A 232 2.93 -3.73 21.29
C ASP A 232 4.12 -4.42 21.98
N LEU A 233 4.94 -5.15 21.21
CA LEU A 233 6.16 -5.80 21.70
C LEU A 233 7.25 -4.75 21.99
N LEU A 234 7.38 -3.73 21.16
CA LEU A 234 8.40 -2.69 21.32
C LEU A 234 8.11 -1.72 22.49
N LEU A 235 6.84 -1.54 22.87
CA LEU A 235 6.39 -0.71 23.99
C LEU A 235 6.46 -1.45 25.33
N ALA A 236 6.31 -2.77 25.34
CA ALA A 236 6.45 -3.62 26.53
C ALA A 236 7.90 -3.73 27.06
N ASP A 237 8.88 -3.20 26.33
CA ASP A 237 10.33 -3.26 26.65
C ASP A 237 10.71 -2.45 27.91
N SER A 238 9.81 -1.62 28.45
CA SER A 238 10.07 -0.80 29.65
C SER A 238 10.04 -1.59 30.97
N ALA A 239 9.57 -2.84 31.00
CA ALA A 239 9.52 -3.66 32.24
C ALA A 239 9.91 -5.14 32.10
N ASN A 240 9.97 -5.71 30.88
CA ASN A 240 10.13 -7.18 30.69
C ASN A 240 11.09 -7.57 29.53
N SER A 241 12.17 -6.81 29.37
CA SER A 241 13.02 -6.77 28.15
C SER A 241 13.57 -8.12 27.67
N LYS A 242 13.96 -9.04 28.57
CA LYS A 242 14.56 -10.34 28.16
C LYS A 242 13.53 -11.29 27.51
N LYS A 243 12.30 -11.35 28.04
CA LYS A 243 11.23 -12.23 27.52
C LYS A 243 10.79 -11.75 26.13
N VAL A 244 10.54 -10.45 26.00
CA VAL A 244 10.11 -9.81 24.74
C VAL A 244 11.17 -9.98 23.65
N ARG A 245 12.46 -9.76 23.97
CA ARG A 245 13.57 -9.99 23.02
C ARG A 245 13.65 -11.44 22.54
N GLY A 246 13.37 -12.41 23.41
CA GLY A 246 13.30 -13.82 23.02
C GLY A 246 12.19 -14.08 22.00
N ILE A 247 11.00 -13.51 22.21
CA ILE A 247 9.88 -13.59 21.27
C ILE A 247 10.26 -12.95 19.94
N LEU A 248 10.79 -11.72 19.95
CA LEU A 248 11.20 -11.00 18.75
C LEU A 248 12.24 -11.79 17.93
N ASN A 249 13.27 -12.34 18.59
CA ASN A 249 14.28 -13.14 17.93
C ASN A 249 13.67 -14.37 17.23
N ASP A 250 12.78 -15.08 17.91
CA ASP A 250 12.08 -16.22 17.33
C ASP A 250 11.21 -15.83 16.12
N LEU A 251 10.52 -14.69 16.20
CA LEU A 251 9.67 -14.20 15.12
C LEU A 251 10.46 -13.79 13.87
N VAL A 252 11.65 -13.20 14.05
CA VAL A 252 12.60 -12.90 12.96
C VAL A 252 13.09 -14.19 12.33
N LEU A 253 13.57 -15.15 13.13
CA LEU A 253 14.11 -16.41 12.63
C LEU A 253 13.06 -17.27 11.92
N SER A 254 11.79 -17.16 12.31
CA SER A 254 10.70 -17.93 11.72
C SER A 254 9.91 -17.15 10.66
N GLU A 255 10.29 -15.93 10.31
CA GLU A 255 9.52 -15.07 9.42
C GLU A 255 9.33 -15.66 8.02
N LEU A 256 10.43 -16.05 7.37
CA LEU A 256 10.42 -16.63 6.03
C LEU A 256 9.50 -17.85 5.97
N LYS A 257 9.65 -18.73 6.97
CA LYS A 257 8.88 -19.96 7.13
C LYS A 257 7.39 -19.72 7.33
N ARG A 258 7.02 -18.72 8.14
CA ARG A 258 5.61 -18.34 8.35
C ARG A 258 4.98 -17.79 7.07
N LYS A 259 5.71 -16.99 6.31
CA LYS A 259 5.24 -16.47 5.02
C LYS A 259 5.07 -17.56 3.97
N GLN A 260 5.97 -18.53 3.91
CA GLN A 260 5.82 -19.71 3.05
C GLN A 260 4.54 -20.47 3.40
N PHE A 261 4.32 -20.74 4.69
CA PHE A 261 3.09 -21.37 5.17
C PHE A 261 1.84 -20.60 4.74
N LEU A 262 1.80 -19.28 4.96
CA LEU A 262 0.65 -18.45 4.56
C LEU A 262 0.44 -18.43 3.04
N ARG A 263 1.51 -18.39 2.22
CA ARG A 263 1.41 -18.50 0.76
C ARG A 263 0.77 -19.82 0.34
N ALA A 264 1.23 -20.93 0.91
CA ALA A 264 0.67 -22.25 0.62
C ALA A 264 -0.80 -22.34 1.05
N ALA A 265 -1.13 -21.85 2.26
CA ALA A 265 -2.49 -21.83 2.76
C ALA A 265 -3.42 -20.97 1.89
N PHE A 266 -2.98 -19.79 1.42
CA PHE A 266 -3.78 -18.95 0.53
C PHE A 266 -3.92 -19.54 -0.88
N ALA A 267 -2.85 -20.14 -1.41
CA ALA A 267 -2.92 -20.83 -2.70
C ALA A 267 -3.88 -22.03 -2.67
N ARG A 268 -3.94 -22.75 -1.54
CA ARG A 268 -4.93 -23.82 -1.31
C ARG A 268 -6.37 -23.32 -1.37
N LEU A 269 -6.63 -22.08 -0.94
CA LEU A 269 -7.95 -21.44 -1.08
C LEU A 269 -8.24 -20.94 -2.50
N GLY A 270 -7.34 -21.18 -3.46
CA GLY A 270 -7.45 -20.70 -4.84
C GLY A 270 -7.03 -19.24 -5.03
N LEU A 271 -6.41 -18.60 -4.02
CA LEU A 271 -5.92 -17.23 -4.16
C LEU A 271 -4.62 -17.21 -4.96
N ARG A 272 -4.50 -16.25 -5.89
CA ARG A 272 -3.23 -15.90 -6.51
C ARG A 272 -2.29 -15.26 -5.49
N VAL A 273 -1.15 -15.91 -5.23
CA VAL A 273 -0.10 -15.43 -4.32
C VAL A 273 1.12 -14.93 -5.10
N VAL A 274 1.89 -14.03 -4.48
CA VAL A 274 3.19 -13.61 -5.01
C VAL A 274 4.15 -14.80 -4.95
N PRO A 275 4.83 -15.16 -6.08
CA PRO A 275 5.79 -16.25 -6.11
C PRO A 275 6.87 -16.09 -5.05
N PHE A 276 7.36 -17.21 -4.53
CA PHE A 276 8.43 -17.23 -3.54
C PHE A 276 9.78 -16.93 -4.22
N ASP A 277 10.45 -15.85 -3.78
CA ASP A 277 11.81 -15.48 -4.20
C ASP A 277 12.60 -15.04 -2.95
N ASP A 278 13.58 -15.86 -2.54
CA ASP A 278 14.38 -15.67 -1.33
C ASP A 278 15.07 -14.30 -1.29
N ASN A 279 15.45 -13.75 -2.45
CA ASN A 279 16.14 -12.46 -2.52
C ASN A 279 15.17 -11.27 -2.43
N LYS A 280 13.90 -11.44 -2.81
CA LYS A 280 12.87 -10.38 -2.75
C LYS A 280 12.16 -10.31 -1.40
N ILE A 281 11.96 -11.43 -0.69
CA ILE A 281 11.18 -11.44 0.56
C ILE A 281 11.84 -10.61 1.67
N LEU A 282 13.17 -10.54 1.70
CA LEU A 282 13.93 -9.66 2.60
C LEU A 282 13.72 -8.16 2.27
N GLN A 283 13.37 -7.81 1.02
CA GLN A 283 12.96 -6.46 0.61
C GLN A 283 11.45 -6.21 0.79
N GLU A 284 10.59 -7.21 0.56
CA GLU A 284 9.12 -7.14 0.72
C GLU A 284 8.66 -6.78 2.14
N ASN A 285 9.52 -7.01 3.15
CA ASN A 285 9.24 -6.80 4.56
C ASN A 285 9.54 -5.43 5.12
N LYS A 286 10.09 -4.54 4.30
CA LYS A 286 10.12 -3.13 4.64
C LYS A 286 9.13 -2.46 3.71
N LEU A 287 8.18 -1.69 4.28
CA LEU A 287 7.63 -0.56 3.53
C LEU A 287 8.84 0.12 2.91
N PRO A 288 8.98 0.16 1.59
CA PRO A 288 10.20 0.64 0.98
C PRO A 288 10.46 2.02 1.57
N ASN A 289 11.69 2.21 2.06
CA ASN A 289 12.04 3.47 2.68
C ASN A 289 11.79 4.57 1.65
N ILE A 290 11.20 5.68 2.09
CA ILE A 290 11.09 6.85 1.25
C ILE A 290 12.51 7.19 0.82
N THR A 291 12.71 7.28 -0.50
CA THR A 291 13.99 7.65 -1.07
C THR A 291 14.13 9.16 -1.07
N PRO A 292 15.35 9.69 -1.18
CA PRO A 292 15.55 11.12 -1.37
C PRO A 292 14.79 11.68 -2.59
N LEU A 293 14.49 12.97 -2.52
CA LEU A 293 13.98 13.78 -3.62
C LEU A 293 15.17 14.40 -4.37
N TYR A 294 15.44 13.92 -5.58
CA TYR A 294 16.49 14.45 -6.44
C TYR A 294 15.97 15.63 -7.25
N MET A 295 16.57 16.80 -7.04
CA MET A 295 16.30 17.99 -7.85
C MET A 295 17.00 17.88 -9.20
N SER A 296 16.29 18.25 -10.26
CA SER A 296 16.80 18.37 -11.62
C SER A 296 16.17 19.57 -12.30
N GLY A 297 16.82 20.08 -13.34
CA GLY A 297 16.31 21.19 -14.12
C GLY A 297 16.91 21.24 -15.51
N ILE A 298 16.15 21.78 -16.47
CA ILE A 298 16.60 21.99 -17.85
C ILE A 298 17.74 23.00 -17.92
N SER A 299 17.76 23.98 -17.01
CA SER A 299 18.79 24.99 -16.83
C SER A 299 19.01 25.29 -15.34
N ASN A 300 20.10 25.97 -15.01
CA ASN A 300 20.47 26.23 -13.61
C ASN A 300 19.42 27.03 -12.81
N GLU A 301 18.66 27.92 -13.48
CA GLU A 301 17.65 28.75 -12.82
C GLU A 301 16.54 27.92 -12.15
N TRP A 302 16.19 26.77 -12.74
CA TRP A 302 15.14 25.88 -12.24
C TRP A 302 15.59 25.06 -11.04
N ILE A 303 16.89 25.00 -10.75
CA ILE A 303 17.39 24.43 -9.50
C ILE A 303 17.65 25.54 -8.50
N HIS A 304 18.41 26.57 -8.90
CA HIS A 304 18.90 27.61 -8.00
C HIS A 304 17.77 28.43 -7.35
N GLY A 305 16.70 28.75 -8.09
CA GLY A 305 15.57 29.52 -7.55
C GLY A 305 14.88 28.81 -6.38
N PRO A 306 14.32 27.61 -6.59
CA PRO A 306 13.72 26.81 -5.52
C PRO A 306 14.71 26.48 -4.40
N LEU A 307 15.93 26.06 -4.75
CA LEU A 307 16.96 25.71 -3.77
C LEU A 307 17.30 26.87 -2.84
N SER A 308 17.55 28.05 -3.41
CA SER A 308 17.85 29.26 -2.63
C SER A 308 16.71 29.63 -1.70
N TYR A 309 15.46 29.51 -2.16
CA TYR A 309 14.29 29.75 -1.33
C TYR A 309 14.25 28.77 -0.14
N LEU A 310 14.39 27.47 -0.41
CA LEU A 310 14.31 26.42 0.61
C LEU A 310 15.46 26.54 1.63
N LEU A 311 16.69 26.77 1.18
CA LEU A 311 17.85 27.00 2.05
C LEU A 311 17.68 28.24 2.93
N ASN A 312 17.15 29.35 2.38
CA ASN A 312 16.86 30.56 3.16
C ASN A 312 15.80 30.36 4.24
N LYS A 313 14.91 29.36 4.09
CA LYS A 313 13.90 28.97 5.07
C LYS A 313 14.38 27.86 6.01
N SER A 314 15.50 27.22 5.70
CA SER A 314 16.11 26.17 6.51
C SER A 314 17.00 26.74 7.63
N ASP A 315 17.32 25.90 8.61
CA ASP A 315 18.36 26.21 9.59
C ASP A 315 19.73 26.33 8.91
N LYS A 316 20.45 27.45 9.15
CA LYS A 316 21.69 27.78 8.43
C LYS A 316 22.85 26.83 8.69
N HIS A 317 22.82 26.05 9.77
CA HIS A 317 23.89 25.15 10.16
C HIS A 317 23.60 23.71 9.76
N SER A 318 22.36 23.26 9.99
CA SER A 318 21.94 21.89 9.71
C SER A 318 21.26 21.69 8.36
N CYS A 319 20.93 22.78 7.65
CA CYS A 319 20.15 22.76 6.40
C CYS A 319 18.81 22.01 6.54
N LEU A 320 18.27 21.94 7.77
CA LEU A 320 16.98 21.34 8.07
C LEU A 320 15.87 22.38 7.91
N LEU A 321 14.94 22.11 7.01
CA LEU A 321 13.69 22.83 6.83
C LEU A 321 12.57 22.07 7.52
N LYS A 322 12.06 22.60 8.65
CA LYS A 322 10.86 22.08 9.28
C LYS A 322 9.64 22.72 8.63
N ASP A 323 8.79 21.91 8.00
CA ASP A 323 7.53 22.36 7.42
C ASP A 323 6.35 21.85 8.25
N THR A 324 5.16 21.93 7.68
CA THR A 324 3.88 21.71 8.35
C THR A 324 3.68 20.23 8.69
N SER A 325 4.09 19.32 7.81
CA SER A 325 3.95 17.88 8.01
C SER A 325 5.27 17.13 8.06
N ASP A 326 6.29 17.60 7.34
CA ASP A 326 7.57 16.90 7.19
C ASP A 326 8.76 17.79 7.54
N ILE A 327 9.91 17.15 7.78
CA ILE A 327 11.20 17.84 7.94
C ILE A 327 12.05 17.49 6.74
N PHE A 328 12.54 18.48 6.01
CA PHE A 328 13.41 18.29 4.86
C PHE A 328 14.87 18.58 5.24
N HIS A 329 15.77 17.69 4.85
CA HIS A 329 17.21 17.93 4.90
C HIS A 329 17.72 18.21 3.50
N ILE A 330 18.17 19.44 3.26
CA ILE A 330 18.59 19.91 1.94
C ILE A 330 20.11 19.79 1.85
N ARG A 331 20.61 18.98 0.91
CA ARG A 331 22.05 18.75 0.77
C ARG A 331 22.48 18.56 -0.67
N GLU A 332 23.74 18.87 -0.91
CA GLU A 332 24.41 18.60 -2.18
C GLU A 332 24.72 17.10 -2.32
N LEU A 333 24.68 16.58 -3.55
CA LEU A 333 24.80 15.15 -3.82
C LEU A 333 26.09 14.51 -3.28
N ASP A 334 27.20 15.23 -3.36
CA ASP A 334 28.55 14.76 -3.02
C ASP A 334 28.96 15.08 -1.56
N SER A 335 28.06 15.64 -0.74
CA SER A 335 28.37 15.94 0.65
C SER A 335 28.47 14.65 1.49
N PRO A 336 29.47 14.50 2.38
CA PRO A 336 29.52 13.37 3.31
C PRO A 336 28.27 13.34 4.19
N LEU A 337 27.78 12.13 4.51
CA LEU A 337 26.68 11.93 5.44
C LEU A 337 27.12 12.38 6.84
N ASP A 338 26.48 13.41 7.38
CA ASP A 338 26.68 13.76 8.78
C ASP A 338 26.16 12.61 9.67
N GLY A 339 27.00 12.14 10.61
CA GLY A 339 26.76 10.92 11.38
C GLY A 339 25.46 10.97 12.18
N ASP A 340 25.11 12.15 12.68
CA ASP A 340 23.89 12.38 13.46
C ASP A 340 22.63 12.40 12.58
N VAL A 341 22.73 12.85 11.32
CA VAL A 341 21.60 12.93 10.38
C VAL A 341 21.33 11.60 9.69
N HIS A 342 22.39 10.82 9.40
CA HIS A 342 22.23 9.45 8.92
C HIS A 342 21.48 8.59 9.95
N ILE A 343 21.79 8.75 11.24
CA ILE A 343 21.04 8.13 12.34
C ILE A 343 19.59 8.62 12.37
N LEU A 344 19.31 9.91 12.17
CA LEU A 344 17.94 10.44 12.11
C LEU A 344 17.15 10.00 10.86
N SER A 345 17.81 9.72 9.74
CA SER A 345 17.19 9.18 8.51
C SER A 345 16.91 7.68 8.61
N MET A 346 17.80 6.92 9.29
CA MET A 346 17.68 5.48 9.49
C MET A 346 16.77 5.13 10.67
N CYS A 347 16.76 5.97 11.71
CA CYS A 347 15.78 5.89 12.76
C CYS A 347 14.52 6.60 12.27
N ARG A 348 13.48 5.83 11.95
CA ARG A 348 12.11 6.29 12.29
C ARG A 348 12.08 6.35 13.82
N VAL A 349 12.65 7.42 14.39
CA VAL A 349 12.91 7.55 15.81
C VAL A 349 11.57 7.41 16.52
N LYS A 350 11.53 6.45 17.44
CA LYS A 350 10.52 6.36 18.50
C LYS A 350 10.38 7.73 19.17
N GLU A 351 9.30 8.43 18.85
CA GLU A 351 8.71 9.63 19.49
C GLU A 351 8.05 10.44 18.37
N ASP A 352 6.73 10.68 18.45
CA ASP A 352 5.87 11.77 17.91
C ASP A 352 6.40 12.83 16.89
N LYS A 353 7.47 12.57 16.12
CA LYS A 353 8.15 13.52 15.23
C LYS A 353 8.13 12.97 13.79
N SER A 354 7.85 13.88 12.85
CA SER A 354 7.80 13.58 11.42
C SER A 354 9.13 13.04 10.89
N PRO A 355 9.11 12.13 9.90
CA PRO A 355 10.33 11.61 9.27
C PRO A 355 11.14 12.74 8.61
N VAL A 356 12.46 12.59 8.61
CA VAL A 356 13.35 13.50 7.87
C VAL A 356 13.48 13.00 6.43
N ILE A 357 13.11 13.84 5.47
CA ILE A 357 13.15 13.56 4.02
C ILE A 357 14.33 14.31 3.41
N GLU A 358 15.17 13.62 2.66
CA GLU A 358 16.31 14.25 1.99
C GLU A 358 15.89 14.91 0.67
N ILE A 359 16.33 16.14 0.44
CA ILE A 359 16.30 16.81 -0.86
C ILE A 359 17.75 16.93 -1.33
N LEU A 360 18.07 16.26 -2.44
CA LEU A 360 19.41 16.20 -3.00
C LEU A 360 19.46 17.04 -4.27
N TYR A 361 20.44 17.95 -4.36
CA TYR A 361 20.68 18.74 -5.56
C TYR A 361 22.11 18.47 -6.11
N PRO A 362 22.28 18.44 -7.44
CA PRO A 362 23.60 18.34 -8.07
C PRO A 362 24.44 19.60 -7.86
N ASP A 363 25.77 19.49 -7.93
CA ASP A 363 26.66 20.68 -7.92
C ASP A 363 26.26 21.65 -9.04
N THR A 364 26.00 22.90 -8.65
CA THR A 364 25.55 23.98 -9.55
C THR A 364 26.70 24.89 -10.02
N SER A 365 27.94 24.58 -9.63
CA SER A 365 29.13 25.39 -9.92
C SER A 365 29.61 25.27 -11.38
N TYR A 366 29.36 24.13 -12.05
CA TYR A 366 29.74 23.88 -13.44
C TYR A 366 28.69 23.05 -14.21
N PRO A 367 27.48 23.59 -14.45
CA PRO A 367 26.41 22.78 -15.01
C PRO A 367 26.61 22.52 -16.50
N VAL A 368 26.70 21.24 -16.88
CA VAL A 368 26.32 20.79 -18.22
C VAL A 368 24.80 20.67 -18.22
N GLU A 369 24.12 21.52 -19.00
CA GLU A 369 22.66 21.50 -19.10
C GLU A 369 22.19 20.38 -20.05
N PRO A 370 21.11 19.63 -19.72
CA PRO A 370 20.28 19.75 -18.53
C PRO A 370 20.96 19.18 -17.26
N ILE A 371 20.67 19.79 -16.12
CA ILE A 371 21.26 19.41 -14.83
C ILE A 371 20.44 18.25 -14.26
N CYS A 372 21.04 17.06 -14.26
CA CYS A 372 20.40 15.83 -13.79
C CYS A 372 21.30 15.11 -12.77
N PRO A 373 20.71 14.44 -11.75
CA PRO A 373 21.45 13.42 -11.01
C PRO A 373 21.93 12.30 -11.94
N PRO A 374 22.95 11.52 -11.55
CA PRO A 374 23.39 10.34 -12.28
C PRO A 374 22.24 9.34 -12.50
N SER A 375 22.17 8.71 -13.67
CA SER A 375 21.11 7.75 -13.99
C SER A 375 21.05 6.53 -13.05
N SER A 376 22.14 6.24 -12.33
CA SER A 376 22.16 5.22 -11.27
C SER A 376 21.28 5.56 -10.07
N MET A 377 20.97 6.85 -9.86
CA MET A 377 20.10 7.34 -8.79
C MET A 377 18.64 7.51 -9.23
N THR A 378 18.39 7.47 -10.55
CA THR A 378 17.06 7.53 -11.14
C THR A 378 16.80 6.34 -12.07
N PRO A 379 16.97 5.09 -11.59
CA PRO A 379 17.02 3.92 -12.46
C PRO A 379 15.70 3.61 -13.19
N GLN A 380 14.59 4.18 -12.71
CA GLN A 380 13.24 3.95 -13.25
C GLN A 380 12.72 5.11 -14.10
N PHE A 381 13.48 6.21 -14.23
CA PHE A 381 13.11 7.36 -15.05
C PHE A 381 14.35 8.10 -15.55
N ASN A 382 14.52 8.21 -16.87
CA ASN A 382 15.66 8.86 -17.48
C ASN A 382 15.40 10.37 -17.67
N LEU A 383 15.92 11.17 -16.74
CA LEU A 383 15.74 12.63 -16.74
C LEU A 383 16.36 13.31 -17.98
N VAL A 384 17.52 12.83 -18.45
CA VAL A 384 18.17 13.39 -19.64
C VAL A 384 17.30 13.16 -20.88
N GLU A 385 16.74 11.96 -21.01
CA GLU A 385 15.82 11.62 -22.08
C GLU A 385 14.53 12.43 -22.00
N TYR A 386 13.96 12.63 -20.81
CA TYR A 386 12.80 13.49 -20.59
C TYR A 386 13.05 14.93 -21.08
N TYR A 387 14.15 15.58 -20.65
CA TYR A 387 14.46 16.95 -21.07
C TYR A 387 14.79 17.04 -22.57
N ARG A 388 15.40 16.00 -23.14
CA ARG A 388 15.63 15.90 -24.60
C ARG A 388 14.30 15.88 -25.36
N GLN A 389 13.35 15.04 -24.93
CA GLN A 389 12.02 14.94 -25.54
C GLN A 389 11.22 16.24 -25.37
N LEU A 390 11.27 16.85 -24.17
CA LEU A 390 10.61 18.12 -23.87
C LEU A 390 11.09 19.24 -24.82
N THR A 391 12.40 19.39 -24.96
CA THR A 391 13.01 20.37 -25.86
C THR A 391 12.61 20.14 -27.31
N GLN A 392 12.66 18.89 -27.78
CA GLN A 392 12.30 18.55 -29.15
C GLN A 392 10.83 18.86 -29.48
N LYS A 393 9.91 18.53 -28.58
CA LYS A 393 8.48 18.80 -28.77
C LYS A 393 8.16 20.29 -28.75
N ARG A 394 8.82 21.07 -27.90
CA ARG A 394 8.68 22.54 -27.89
C ARG A 394 9.14 23.21 -29.17
N ILE A 395 10.28 22.76 -29.72
CA ILE A 395 10.76 23.25 -31.03
C ILE A 395 9.73 22.96 -32.12
N ALA A 396 9.08 21.78 -32.09
CA ALA A 396 8.05 21.43 -33.06
C ALA A 396 6.77 22.28 -32.94
N HIS A 397 6.43 22.75 -31.73
CA HIS A 397 5.24 23.56 -31.46
C HIS A 397 5.48 25.09 -31.51
N GLN A 398 6.72 25.55 -31.74
CA GLN A 398 7.08 26.98 -31.80
C GLN A 398 6.65 27.79 -30.56
N GLU A 399 6.91 27.23 -29.37
CA GLU A 399 6.54 27.88 -28.11
C GLU A 399 7.50 29.03 -27.74
N ASP A 400 6.96 30.24 -27.60
CA ASP A 400 7.75 31.47 -27.37
C ASP A 400 8.19 31.66 -25.91
N THR A 401 7.48 31.08 -24.92
CA THR A 401 7.83 31.20 -23.48
C THR A 401 7.49 29.93 -22.67
N PRO A 402 8.34 28.90 -22.69
CA PRO A 402 8.09 27.65 -21.98
C PRO A 402 8.20 27.80 -20.45
N GLN A 403 7.16 27.42 -19.72
CA GLN A 403 7.09 27.54 -18.25
C GLN A 403 6.88 26.21 -17.52
N PHE A 404 6.47 25.14 -18.21
CA PHE A 404 6.05 23.90 -17.56
C PHE A 404 7.09 22.78 -17.66
N GLY A 405 7.30 22.00 -16.60
CA GLY A 405 8.20 20.84 -16.62
C GLY A 405 9.68 21.13 -16.74
N ASN A 406 10.11 22.39 -16.59
CA ASN A 406 11.50 22.81 -16.65
C ASN A 406 12.32 22.43 -15.40
N GLY A 407 11.65 22.24 -14.26
CA GLY A 407 12.23 21.72 -13.02
C GLY A 407 11.44 20.52 -12.53
N LEU A 408 12.15 19.49 -12.05
CA LEU A 408 11.57 18.21 -11.68
C LEU A 408 12.27 17.64 -10.43
N LEU A 409 11.48 17.32 -9.41
CA LEU A 409 11.87 16.54 -8.24
C LEU A 409 11.53 15.06 -8.49
N TYR A 410 12.54 14.19 -8.50
CA TYR A 410 12.35 12.75 -8.69
C TYR A 410 12.56 12.01 -7.37
N ALA A 411 11.65 11.11 -7.01
CA ALA A 411 11.89 10.09 -5.99
C ALA A 411 11.62 8.70 -6.57
N GLU A 412 12.43 7.71 -6.22
CA GLU A 412 12.09 6.32 -6.58
C GLU A 412 10.90 5.84 -5.77
N VAL A 413 10.89 6.11 -4.46
CA VAL A 413 9.81 5.74 -3.54
C VAL A 413 9.43 6.95 -2.70
N ILE A 414 8.15 7.31 -2.71
CA ILE A 414 7.57 8.38 -1.88
C ILE A 414 6.23 7.92 -1.29
N ASP A 415 5.68 8.65 -0.31
CA ASP A 415 4.31 8.43 0.15
C ASP A 415 3.28 8.73 -0.95
N SER A 416 3.20 9.98 -1.39
CA SER A 416 2.47 10.44 -2.57
C SER A 416 3.04 11.79 -3.01
N THR A 417 3.32 11.93 -4.31
CA THR A 417 3.71 13.19 -4.96
C THR A 417 2.75 14.35 -4.62
N GLN A 418 1.44 14.06 -4.61
CA GLN A 418 0.40 15.00 -4.24
C GLN A 418 0.49 15.42 -2.76
N THR A 419 0.59 14.44 -1.86
CA THR A 419 0.64 14.70 -0.40
C THR A 419 1.90 15.46 -0.03
N MET A 420 3.05 15.09 -0.61
CA MET A 420 4.35 15.72 -0.38
C MET A 420 4.29 17.23 -0.61
N ILE A 421 3.62 17.65 -1.68
CA ILE A 421 3.46 19.06 -2.02
C ILE A 421 2.33 19.71 -1.21
N ASP A 422 1.14 19.11 -1.17
CA ASP A 422 -0.06 19.69 -0.55
C ASP A 422 0.11 20.00 0.95
N ARG A 423 0.84 19.13 1.65
CA ARG A 423 0.94 19.18 3.11
C ARG A 423 2.13 19.96 3.64
N ASN A 424 2.96 20.51 2.77
CA ASN A 424 4.19 21.22 3.11
C ASN A 424 4.16 22.61 2.49
N SER A 425 3.59 23.57 3.22
CA SER A 425 3.28 24.91 2.72
C SER A 425 4.53 25.72 2.37
N THR A 426 5.61 25.57 3.13
CA THR A 426 6.87 26.25 2.85
C THR A 426 7.55 25.65 1.63
N PHE A 427 7.54 24.32 1.52
CA PHE A 427 8.05 23.58 0.38
C PHE A 427 7.32 23.97 -0.91
N LEU A 428 5.98 23.91 -0.91
CA LEU A 428 5.14 24.35 -2.04
C LEU A 428 5.41 25.80 -2.43
N ALA A 429 5.55 26.71 -1.47
CA ALA A 429 5.85 28.13 -1.75
C ALA A 429 7.18 28.32 -2.50
N GLY A 430 8.17 27.44 -2.29
CA GLY A 430 9.45 27.46 -2.98
C GLY A 430 9.44 26.91 -4.41
N LEU A 431 8.41 26.16 -4.81
CA LEU A 431 8.30 25.56 -6.14
C LEU A 431 7.56 26.50 -7.10
N PRO A 432 8.14 26.97 -8.22
CA PRO A 432 7.47 27.87 -9.17
C PRO A 432 6.35 27.17 -9.95
N THR A 433 5.55 27.94 -10.70
CA THR A 433 4.59 27.38 -11.66
C THR A 433 5.31 26.48 -12.65
N GLY A 434 4.73 25.32 -12.94
CA GLY A 434 5.27 24.33 -13.85
C GLY A 434 6.25 23.35 -13.23
N TYR A 435 6.62 23.49 -11.96
CA TYR A 435 7.52 22.54 -11.30
C TYR A 435 6.85 21.19 -11.07
N LEU A 436 7.58 20.10 -11.33
CA LEU A 436 7.07 18.73 -11.23
C LEU A 436 7.65 18.01 -10.00
N CYS A 437 6.84 17.13 -9.41
CA CYS A 437 7.31 16.06 -8.53
C CYS A 437 6.86 14.73 -9.12
N LEU A 438 7.81 13.89 -9.50
CA LEU A 438 7.58 12.59 -10.11
C LEU A 438 8.06 11.49 -9.15
N ALA A 439 7.30 10.40 -9.09
CA ALA A 439 7.73 9.22 -8.36
C ALA A 439 7.49 7.93 -9.12
N SER A 440 8.45 7.02 -9.04
CA SER A 440 8.35 5.68 -9.63
C SER A 440 7.43 4.77 -8.81
N THR A 441 7.39 4.95 -7.50
CA THR A 441 6.51 4.25 -6.58
C THR A 441 5.93 5.19 -5.52
N GLN A 442 4.61 5.16 -5.34
CA GLN A 442 3.89 5.83 -4.26
C GLN A 442 3.34 4.77 -3.28
N ILE A 443 3.79 4.77 -2.03
CA ILE A 443 3.31 3.80 -1.01
C ILE A 443 1.88 4.10 -0.53
N ALA A 444 1.43 5.36 -0.67
CA ALA A 444 0.14 5.87 -0.23
C ALA A 444 -0.49 6.80 -1.30
N GLY A 445 -0.45 6.37 -2.57
CA GLY A 445 -1.04 7.12 -3.69
C GLY A 445 -2.51 7.47 -3.46
N ARG A 446 -2.88 8.71 -3.78
CA ARG A 446 -4.23 9.25 -3.51
C ARG A 446 -5.08 9.37 -4.76
N GLY A 447 -6.35 9.00 -4.64
CA GLY A 447 -7.42 9.33 -5.57
C GLY A 447 -8.41 10.33 -4.96
N ARG A 448 -9.53 10.58 -5.65
CA ARG A 448 -10.60 11.44 -5.13
C ARG A 448 -11.30 10.80 -3.94
N GLY A 449 -11.67 11.63 -2.95
CA GLY A 449 -12.38 11.18 -1.76
C GLY A 449 -11.54 10.21 -0.92
N ARG A 450 -12.06 9.00 -0.69
CA ARG A 450 -11.37 7.94 0.06
C ARG A 450 -10.64 6.93 -0.84
N ASN A 451 -10.68 7.12 -2.16
CA ASN A 451 -10.03 6.19 -3.10
C ASN A 451 -8.51 6.34 -3.04
N SER A 452 -7.80 5.22 -3.15
CA SER A 452 -6.36 5.19 -3.34
C SER A 452 -6.01 5.08 -4.83
N TRP A 453 -4.82 5.55 -5.19
CA TRP A 453 -4.22 5.27 -6.49
C TRP A 453 -3.19 4.14 -6.33
N ILE A 454 -3.35 3.06 -7.08
CA ILE A 454 -2.43 1.93 -7.06
C ILE A 454 -1.20 2.31 -7.87
N SER A 455 -0.08 2.51 -7.19
CA SER A 455 1.23 2.73 -7.80
C SER A 455 1.90 1.40 -8.10
N GLN A 456 2.12 1.12 -9.37
CA GLN A 456 2.80 -0.08 -9.84
C GLN A 456 3.99 0.32 -10.70
N SER A 457 5.05 -0.49 -10.70
CA SER A 457 6.17 -0.30 -11.61
C SER A 457 5.68 -0.23 -13.06
N GLY A 458 6.11 0.81 -13.79
CA GLY A 458 5.66 1.10 -15.14
C GLY A 458 4.47 2.07 -15.25
N ALA A 459 3.91 2.53 -14.12
CA ALA A 459 2.97 3.65 -14.12
C ALA A 459 3.73 5.00 -14.14
N LEU A 460 3.23 5.97 -14.90
CA LEU A 460 3.69 7.36 -14.87
C LEU A 460 2.86 8.13 -13.85
N GLN A 461 3.52 8.68 -12.82
CA GLN A 461 2.84 9.33 -11.70
C GLN A 461 3.60 10.59 -11.28
N PHE A 462 2.92 11.73 -11.35
CA PHE A 462 3.53 13.00 -11.01
C PHE A 462 2.49 14.00 -10.51
N SER A 463 2.96 15.02 -9.80
CA SER A 463 2.19 16.22 -9.46
C SER A 463 2.88 17.46 -10.03
N MET A 464 2.09 18.43 -10.50
CA MET A 464 2.56 19.71 -11.03
C MET A 464 2.02 20.87 -10.22
N VAL A 465 2.86 21.86 -9.93
CA VAL A 465 2.45 23.11 -9.28
C VAL A 465 1.98 24.12 -10.33
N LEU A 466 0.83 24.75 -10.12
CA LEU A 466 0.33 25.84 -10.96
C LEU A 466 -0.21 26.98 -10.11
N ARG A 467 0.28 28.20 -10.32
CA ARG A 467 -0.33 29.43 -9.79
C ARG A 467 -1.16 30.07 -10.90
N HIS A 468 -2.46 30.17 -10.68
CA HIS A 468 -3.42 30.69 -11.64
C HIS A 468 -4.11 31.93 -11.08
N ASN A 469 -3.84 33.09 -11.68
CA ASN A 469 -4.25 34.37 -11.14
C ASN A 469 -5.76 34.63 -11.28
N VAL A 470 -6.40 35.07 -10.19
CA VAL A 470 -7.85 35.32 -10.13
C VAL A 470 -8.32 36.43 -11.08
N HIS A 471 -7.42 37.30 -11.54
CA HIS A 471 -7.73 38.36 -12.49
C HIS A 471 -7.86 37.88 -13.94
N LEU A 472 -7.50 36.63 -14.24
CA LEU A 472 -7.77 35.99 -15.54
C LEU A 472 -9.25 35.61 -15.67
N ARG A 473 -10.14 36.61 -15.65
CA ARG A 473 -11.60 36.43 -15.56
C ARG A 473 -12.20 35.62 -16.71
N HIS A 474 -11.60 35.69 -17.89
CA HIS A 474 -12.00 34.93 -19.08
C HIS A 474 -11.48 33.49 -19.10
N ALA A 475 -10.60 33.13 -18.15
CA ALA A 475 -10.00 31.81 -18.02
C ALA A 475 -10.30 31.20 -16.64
N PRO A 476 -11.54 30.77 -16.32
CA PRO A 476 -11.90 30.32 -14.98
C PRO A 476 -11.16 29.04 -14.54
N VAL A 477 -10.62 29.04 -13.31
CA VAL A 477 -9.82 27.94 -12.73
C VAL A 477 -10.46 26.54 -12.81
N VAL A 478 -11.80 26.46 -12.84
CA VAL A 478 -12.54 25.19 -12.94
C VAL A 478 -12.21 24.41 -14.22
N PHE A 479 -11.77 25.08 -15.29
CA PHE A 479 -11.44 24.44 -16.56
C PHE A 479 -10.05 23.80 -16.61
N ILE A 480 -9.18 24.09 -15.64
CA ILE A 480 -7.82 23.51 -15.59
C ILE A 480 -7.88 21.97 -15.61
N GLN A 481 -8.82 21.36 -14.90
CA GLN A 481 -9.00 19.90 -14.91
C GLN A 481 -9.25 19.35 -16.32
N TYR A 482 -10.01 20.06 -17.13
CA TYR A 482 -10.35 19.64 -18.49
C TYR A 482 -9.16 19.80 -19.42
N ILE A 483 -8.40 20.89 -19.28
CA ILE A 483 -7.17 21.15 -20.02
C ILE A 483 -6.14 20.06 -19.75
N VAL A 484 -5.94 19.66 -18.49
CA VAL A 484 -5.03 18.55 -18.13
C VAL A 484 -5.50 17.24 -18.77
N ALA A 485 -6.80 16.93 -18.71
CA ALA A 485 -7.35 15.71 -19.28
C ALA A 485 -7.15 15.62 -20.81
N LEU A 486 -7.41 16.72 -21.53
CA LEU A 486 -7.18 16.82 -22.97
C LEU A 486 -5.70 16.66 -23.30
N SER A 487 -4.83 17.37 -22.56
CA SER A 487 -3.38 17.30 -22.73
C SER A 487 -2.85 15.87 -22.63
N ILE A 488 -3.38 15.07 -21.69
CA ILE A 488 -2.97 13.66 -21.55
C ILE A 488 -3.36 12.83 -22.76
N VAL A 489 -4.63 12.90 -23.18
CA VAL A 489 -5.12 12.08 -24.30
C VAL A 489 -4.45 12.47 -25.62
N GLU A 490 -4.33 13.78 -25.89
CA GLU A 490 -3.78 14.27 -27.15
C GLU A 490 -2.26 14.14 -27.22
N SER A 491 -1.55 14.19 -26.09
CA SER A 491 -0.12 13.88 -26.05
C SER A 491 0.22 12.47 -26.55
N ILE A 492 -0.76 11.55 -26.52
CA ILE A 492 -0.62 10.18 -27.02
C ILE A 492 -1.18 10.06 -28.44
N ARG A 493 -2.43 10.51 -28.65
CA ARG A 493 -3.13 10.29 -29.93
C ARG A 493 -2.59 11.09 -31.11
N GLU A 494 -1.90 12.19 -30.89
CA GLU A 494 -1.30 12.96 -31.99
C GLU A 494 0.04 12.42 -32.47
N ARG A 495 0.54 11.34 -31.86
CA ARG A 495 1.76 10.69 -32.32
C ARG A 495 1.48 9.93 -33.63
N PRO A 496 2.41 9.92 -34.59
CA PRO A 496 2.25 9.14 -35.81
C PRO A 496 1.96 7.66 -35.51
N GLY A 497 0.84 7.16 -36.00
CA GLY A 497 0.37 5.78 -35.81
C GLY A 497 -0.49 5.55 -34.56
N TYR A 498 -0.63 6.53 -33.68
CA TYR A 498 -1.41 6.44 -32.44
C TYR A 498 -2.82 7.02 -32.53
N GLU A 499 -3.21 7.53 -33.69
CA GLU A 499 -4.43 8.30 -33.91
C GLU A 499 -5.70 7.51 -33.52
N ASP A 500 -5.65 6.20 -33.77
CA ASP A 500 -6.73 5.24 -33.56
C ASP A 500 -6.65 4.50 -32.22
N VAL A 501 -5.66 4.79 -31.37
CA VAL A 501 -5.61 4.19 -30.01
C VAL A 501 -6.89 4.57 -29.26
N PRO A 502 -7.62 3.58 -28.69
CA PRO A 502 -8.98 3.80 -28.17
C PRO A 502 -8.98 4.43 -26.77
N LEU A 503 -8.19 5.49 -26.58
CA LEU A 503 -8.20 6.32 -25.39
C LEU A 503 -9.45 7.21 -25.37
N ARG A 504 -10.09 7.28 -24.21
CA ARG A 504 -11.33 8.02 -23.96
C ARG A 504 -11.24 8.78 -22.64
N LEU A 505 -11.87 9.94 -22.58
CA LEU A 505 -12.07 10.69 -21.36
C LEU A 505 -13.42 10.32 -20.74
N LYS A 506 -13.39 9.88 -19.48
CA LYS A 506 -14.57 9.83 -18.63
C LYS A 506 -14.56 11.08 -17.76
N TRP A 507 -15.32 12.08 -18.19
CA TRP A 507 -15.38 13.37 -17.50
C TRP A 507 -15.78 13.23 -16.02
N PRO A 508 -15.20 14.06 -15.13
CA PRO A 508 -14.25 15.13 -15.45
C PRO A 508 -12.76 14.74 -15.39
N ASN A 509 -12.40 13.53 -14.92
CA ASN A 509 -11.07 13.33 -14.34
C ASN A 509 -10.43 11.95 -14.57
N ASP A 510 -11.07 11.07 -15.32
CA ASP A 510 -10.56 9.71 -15.52
C ASP A 510 -10.28 9.44 -17.01
N ILE A 511 -9.23 8.67 -17.27
CA ILE A 511 -8.84 8.25 -18.61
C ILE A 511 -9.09 6.75 -18.73
N TYR A 512 -9.74 6.36 -19.81
CA TYR A 512 -10.14 4.99 -20.09
C TYR A 512 -9.57 4.53 -21.43
N VAL A 513 -9.42 3.21 -21.55
CA VAL A 513 -9.12 2.55 -22.82
C VAL A 513 -10.18 1.49 -23.09
N GLU A 514 -10.54 1.31 -24.36
CA GLU A 514 -11.33 0.18 -24.81
C GLU A 514 -10.41 -1.00 -25.12
N THR A 515 -10.66 -2.17 -24.52
CA THR A 515 -9.91 -3.39 -24.78
C THR A 515 -10.49 -4.17 -25.95
N GLY A 516 -9.75 -5.13 -26.52
CA GLY A 516 -10.17 -5.87 -27.73
C GLY A 516 -11.49 -6.67 -27.62
N ASN A 517 -12.02 -6.84 -26.40
CA ASN A 517 -13.34 -7.42 -26.12
C ASN A 517 -14.46 -6.37 -25.92
N GLY A 518 -14.18 -5.08 -26.15
CA GLY A 518 -15.12 -3.96 -26.00
C GLY A 518 -15.28 -3.43 -24.58
N GLU A 519 -14.53 -3.93 -23.59
CA GLU A 519 -14.62 -3.43 -22.21
C GLU A 519 -13.88 -2.09 -22.04
N GLN A 520 -14.47 -1.18 -21.26
CA GLN A 520 -13.85 0.08 -20.88
C GLN A 520 -13.06 -0.09 -19.57
N LYS A 521 -11.73 0.04 -19.63
CA LYS A 521 -10.84 -0.08 -18.47
C LYS A 521 -10.20 1.26 -18.14
N LYS A 522 -10.17 1.60 -16.85
CA LYS A 522 -9.50 2.82 -16.38
C LYS A 522 -7.98 2.65 -16.48
N VAL A 523 -7.33 3.59 -17.14
CA VAL A 523 -5.86 3.64 -17.31
C VAL A 523 -5.25 4.90 -16.73
N GLY A 524 -6.05 5.92 -16.39
CA GLY A 524 -5.51 7.14 -15.79
C GLY A 524 -6.51 7.88 -14.91
N GLY A 525 -5.99 8.78 -14.09
CA GLY A 525 -6.77 9.61 -13.20
C GLY A 525 -6.07 10.93 -12.87
N ILE A 526 -6.87 11.97 -12.71
CA ILE A 526 -6.43 13.32 -12.39
C ILE A 526 -7.03 13.72 -11.04
N LEU A 527 -6.21 14.30 -10.18
CA LEU A 527 -6.58 14.86 -8.88
C LEU A 527 -6.00 16.27 -8.80
N ILE A 528 -6.85 17.27 -8.63
CA ILE A 528 -6.40 18.65 -8.43
C ILE A 528 -6.83 19.10 -7.04
N SER A 529 -5.86 19.50 -6.22
CA SER A 529 -6.10 20.29 -5.01
C SER A 529 -5.96 21.77 -5.36
N SER A 530 -6.69 22.63 -4.66
CA SER A 530 -6.59 24.07 -4.81
C SER A 530 -6.57 24.74 -3.46
N SER A 531 -5.64 25.67 -3.28
CA SER A 531 -5.67 26.67 -2.22
C SER A 531 -5.67 28.06 -2.85
N PHE A 532 -6.04 29.08 -2.08
CA PHE A 532 -6.09 30.46 -2.56
C PHE A 532 -5.17 31.33 -1.70
N ALA A 533 -4.21 31.99 -2.33
CA ALA A 533 -3.24 32.85 -1.66
C ALA A 533 -2.77 33.97 -2.60
N SER A 534 -2.67 35.19 -2.09
CA SER A 534 -2.11 36.35 -2.82
C SER A 534 -2.70 36.56 -4.23
N ASP A 535 -4.03 36.53 -4.34
CA ASP A 535 -4.79 36.64 -5.61
C ASP A 535 -4.54 35.51 -6.63
N ASP A 536 -3.84 34.45 -6.25
CA ASP A 536 -3.64 33.25 -7.05
C ASP A 536 -4.39 32.04 -6.47
N PHE A 537 -4.98 31.24 -7.36
CA PHE A 537 -5.27 29.84 -7.08
C PHE A 537 -3.98 29.05 -7.20
N VAL A 538 -3.48 28.52 -6.08
CA VAL A 538 -2.34 27.61 -6.04
C VAL A 538 -2.87 26.19 -6.15
N LEU A 539 -2.63 25.57 -7.30
CA LEU A 539 -3.08 24.24 -7.66
C LEU A 539 -1.92 23.25 -7.58
N VAL A 540 -2.19 22.06 -7.02
CA VAL A 540 -1.33 20.90 -7.16
C VAL A 540 -2.08 19.85 -7.97
N ILE A 541 -1.60 19.62 -9.19
CA ILE A 541 -2.24 18.81 -10.21
C ILE A 541 -1.56 17.44 -10.24
N GLY A 542 -2.14 16.47 -9.56
CA GLY A 542 -1.71 15.07 -9.57
C GLY A 542 -2.27 14.30 -10.76
N CYS A 543 -1.40 13.61 -11.49
CA CYS A 543 -1.72 12.76 -12.62
C CYS A 543 -1.13 11.36 -12.38
N GLY A 544 -1.97 10.33 -12.53
CA GLY A 544 -1.54 8.94 -12.58
C GLY A 544 -1.96 8.31 -13.90
N LEU A 545 -1.04 7.62 -14.57
CA LEU A 545 -1.27 6.97 -15.85
C LEU A 545 -0.59 5.60 -15.89
N ASN A 546 -1.35 4.58 -16.23
CA ASN A 546 -0.87 3.21 -16.39
C ASN A 546 -0.25 3.04 -17.78
N LEU A 547 1.07 3.17 -17.91
CA LEU A 547 1.75 3.11 -19.21
C LEU A 547 2.20 1.69 -19.59
N SER A 548 2.96 1.05 -18.70
CA SER A 548 3.55 -0.29 -18.92
C SER A 548 3.38 -1.24 -17.75
N ASN A 549 2.61 -0.85 -16.74
CA ASN A 549 2.41 -1.67 -15.54
C ASN A 549 1.54 -2.90 -15.83
N HIS A 550 1.94 -4.03 -15.26
CA HIS A 550 1.19 -5.28 -15.35
C HIS A 550 0.13 -5.38 -14.24
N PHE A 551 -0.80 -6.34 -14.38
CA PHE A 551 -1.87 -6.75 -13.43
C PHE A 551 -1.82 -6.14 -12.01
N PRO A 552 -2.96 -5.68 -11.45
CA PRO A 552 -4.34 -6.03 -11.80
C PRO A 552 -4.98 -5.01 -12.74
N THR A 553 -4.30 -3.90 -13.02
CA THR A 553 -4.81 -2.88 -13.94
C THR A 553 -4.39 -3.17 -15.37
N VAL A 554 -5.00 -2.45 -16.31
CA VAL A 554 -4.60 -2.43 -17.71
C VAL A 554 -3.72 -1.22 -17.94
N SER A 555 -2.65 -1.40 -18.72
CA SER A 555 -1.79 -0.31 -19.18
C SER A 555 -2.06 0.05 -20.64
N ILE A 556 -1.72 1.27 -21.04
CA ILE A 556 -1.95 1.74 -22.41
C ILE A 556 -1.12 0.92 -23.41
N ASN A 557 0.13 0.58 -23.07
CA ASN A 557 0.99 -0.25 -23.93
C ASN A 557 0.47 -1.69 -24.08
N ASP A 558 -0.33 -2.22 -23.14
CA ASP A 558 -0.95 -3.54 -23.29
C ASP A 558 -1.97 -3.58 -24.43
N VAL A 559 -2.65 -2.47 -24.70
CA VAL A 559 -3.79 -2.42 -25.64
C VAL A 559 -3.34 -2.53 -27.10
N PHE A 560 -2.13 -2.08 -27.41
CA PHE A 560 -1.56 -2.12 -28.75
C PHE A 560 -0.28 -2.95 -28.83
N ARG A 561 -0.04 -3.85 -27.86
CA ARG A 561 1.14 -4.73 -27.83
C ARG A 561 1.32 -5.55 -29.12
N ASP A 562 0.22 -5.96 -29.73
CA ASP A 562 0.22 -6.75 -30.98
C ASP A 562 0.23 -5.88 -32.26
N SER A 563 0.37 -4.56 -32.12
CA SER A 563 0.52 -3.63 -33.25
C SER A 563 2.00 -3.41 -33.62
N SER A 564 2.26 -2.77 -34.75
CA SER A 564 3.61 -2.35 -35.15
C SER A 564 4.10 -1.08 -34.45
N LEU A 565 3.35 -0.55 -33.49
CA LEU A 565 3.68 0.71 -32.81
C LEU A 565 4.78 0.50 -31.76
N ALA A 566 5.75 1.41 -31.74
CA ALA A 566 6.81 1.41 -30.72
C ALA A 566 6.23 1.77 -29.36
N PRO A 567 6.47 1.02 -28.26
CA PRO A 567 5.88 1.29 -26.94
C PRO A 567 6.11 2.70 -26.42
N LEU A 568 5.13 3.25 -25.71
CA LEU A 568 5.21 4.55 -25.06
C LEU A 568 6.16 4.49 -23.86
N SER A 569 7.16 5.39 -23.80
CA SER A 569 8.00 5.58 -22.61
C SER A 569 7.42 6.67 -21.69
N ALA A 570 7.74 6.59 -20.40
CA ALA A 570 7.27 7.56 -19.41
C ALA A 570 7.83 8.96 -19.67
N GLU A 571 9.09 9.04 -20.09
CA GLU A 571 9.81 10.28 -20.42
C GLU A 571 9.15 11.02 -21.58
N ASP A 572 8.87 10.30 -22.66
CA ASP A 572 8.28 10.87 -23.88
C ASP A 572 6.80 11.22 -23.68
N VAL A 573 6.05 10.40 -22.93
CA VAL A 573 4.66 10.72 -22.55
C VAL A 573 4.60 11.94 -21.65
N LEU A 574 5.40 12.01 -20.58
CA LEU A 574 5.42 13.17 -19.70
C LEU A 574 5.78 14.45 -20.47
N ALA A 575 6.83 14.43 -21.28
CA ALA A 575 7.22 15.56 -22.12
C ALA A 575 6.08 16.00 -23.07
N GLY A 576 5.35 15.03 -23.65
CA GLY A 576 4.19 15.30 -24.48
C GLY A 576 3.04 15.94 -23.69
N ILE A 577 2.71 15.42 -22.51
CA ILE A 577 1.66 15.97 -21.64
C ILE A 577 1.97 17.42 -21.29
N ILE A 578 3.21 17.70 -20.86
CA ILE A 578 3.64 19.02 -20.45
C ILE A 578 3.58 20.00 -21.61
N THR A 579 4.08 19.62 -22.79
CA THR A 579 4.07 20.50 -23.97
C THR A 579 2.63 20.79 -24.43
N LYS A 580 1.73 19.79 -24.39
CA LYS A 580 0.31 19.99 -24.72
C LYS A 580 -0.41 20.87 -23.71
N PHE A 581 -0.12 20.67 -22.43
CA PHE A 581 -0.66 21.50 -21.37
C PHE A 581 -0.22 22.95 -21.51
N GLU A 582 1.05 23.19 -21.85
CA GLU A 582 1.62 24.52 -22.09
C GLU A 582 0.85 25.26 -23.20
N VAL A 583 0.64 24.60 -24.36
CA VAL A 583 -0.15 25.14 -25.48
C VAL A 583 -1.56 25.49 -25.03
N TYR A 584 -2.29 24.53 -24.45
CA TYR A 584 -3.70 24.72 -24.10
C TYR A 584 -3.91 25.70 -22.97
N TYR A 585 -3.04 25.69 -21.96
CA TYR A 585 -3.10 26.66 -20.88
C TYR A 585 -2.79 28.07 -21.39
N GLY A 586 -1.82 28.22 -22.28
CA GLY A 586 -1.48 29.50 -22.92
C GLY A 586 -2.65 30.06 -23.73
N HIS A 587 -3.28 29.22 -24.57
CA HIS A 587 -4.49 29.59 -25.32
C HIS A 587 -5.64 29.95 -24.38
N PHE A 588 -5.89 29.13 -23.37
CA PHE A 588 -6.94 29.36 -22.38
C PHE A 588 -6.76 30.69 -21.64
N CYS A 589 -5.53 31.03 -21.25
CA CYS A 589 -5.25 32.29 -20.56
C CYS A 589 -5.35 33.52 -21.47
N ARG A 590 -5.18 33.39 -22.78
CA ARG A 590 -5.31 34.50 -23.74
C ARG A 590 -6.76 34.70 -24.19
N ASP A 591 -7.41 33.61 -24.57
CA ASP A 591 -8.65 33.66 -25.36
C ASP A 591 -9.88 33.15 -24.60
N GLY A 592 -9.68 32.46 -23.46
CA GLY A 592 -10.74 31.80 -22.72
C GLY A 592 -11.02 30.38 -23.21
N ILE A 593 -12.25 29.88 -23.03
CA ILE A 593 -12.69 28.53 -23.45
C ILE A 593 -12.80 28.44 -24.97
#